data_AF-A0A7R9CS37-F1
#
_entry.id   AF-A0A7R9CS37-F1
#
_cell.length_a   1.000
_cell.length_b   1.000
_cell.length_c   1.000
_cell.angle_alpha   90.00
_cell.angle_beta   90.00
_cell.angle_gamma   90.00
#
_symmetry.space_group_name_H-M   'P 1'
#
loop_
_entity.id
_entity.type
_entity.pdbx_description
1 polymer ?
#
loop_
_entity_poly.entity_id
_entity_poly.type
_entity_poly.pdbx_seq_one_letter_code
_entity_poly.pdbx_strand_id
1 'polypeptide(L)'
;MIADYIAYIAKKKYPEKAALQQQRSRVYRRKVEPKIYIDITGIKELRAISTEPTLVLGGSVSLTEAMELFYDLSEKTQYAYTKVLADHIDLIANVPVRNIMPRAQNAHAYVNAGFLMKLSEDGTGKVVQKPNIVFGGIDPQFLHAIDTENFLIGKSVLDEKVLQGALSTLDVELQPDYISPDAVPEYRKGLAKALFYKFILSLAKAKAKKSLISGGDLLTRPLSSAKQTYETDKSVWPLNQPVPKLEALAQCSGEAAYVNDHPAIPGELFGAFVVTTIGRGNISGIDSKEALKIPHVLRGAGGGTLNISGLCQAERHGHNATMDTFVVDGLHKPLIGHPAIEVL
;
A
#
# COMPACT_ATOMS: atom_id res chain seq x y z
N MET A 1 -19.27 6.54 7.73
CA MET A 1 -20.61 6.46 8.37
C MET A 1 -21.73 5.97 7.44
N ILE A 2 -22.15 6.66 6.37
CA ILE A 2 -23.25 6.16 5.50
C ILE A 2 -22.82 4.94 4.66
N ALA A 3 -21.62 4.94 4.08
CA ALA A 3 -21.12 3.76 3.35
C ALA A 3 -20.92 2.55 4.27
N ASP A 4 -20.43 2.76 5.50
CA ASP A 4 -20.32 1.71 6.52
C ASP A 4 -21.69 1.25 7.01
N TYR A 5 -22.68 2.15 7.08
CA TYR A 5 -24.06 1.82 7.43
C TYR A 5 -24.79 1.08 6.30
N ILE A 6 -24.54 1.42 5.04
CA ILE A 6 -25.03 0.67 3.86
C ILE A 6 -24.34 -0.70 3.81
N ALA A 7 -23.03 -0.78 4.05
CA ALA A 7 -22.30 -2.05 4.16
C ALA A 7 -22.79 -2.88 5.35
N TYR A 8 -23.11 -2.24 6.49
CA TYR A 8 -23.66 -2.86 7.68
C TYR A 8 -25.09 -3.37 7.46
N ILE A 9 -25.97 -2.58 6.82
CA ILE A 9 -27.33 -3.02 6.43
C ILE A 9 -27.24 -4.14 5.39
N ALA A 10 -26.34 -4.02 4.41
CA ALA A 10 -26.14 -5.05 3.39
C ALA A 10 -25.60 -6.35 4.00
N LYS A 11 -24.67 -6.28 4.96
CA LYS A 11 -24.22 -7.44 5.75
C LYS A 11 -25.31 -7.97 6.69
N LYS A 12 -26.13 -7.11 7.32
CA LYS A 12 -27.21 -7.55 8.21
C LYS A 12 -28.35 -8.23 7.44
N LYS A 13 -28.64 -7.77 6.22
CA LYS A 13 -29.67 -8.32 5.34
C LYS A 13 -29.16 -9.49 4.48
N TYR A 14 -27.87 -9.51 4.16
CA TYR A 14 -27.20 -10.53 3.34
C TYR A 14 -25.81 -10.91 3.92
N PRO A 15 -25.77 -11.62 5.07
CA PRO A 15 -24.55 -11.83 5.89
C PRO A 15 -23.36 -12.51 5.22
N GLU A 16 -23.55 -13.12 4.05
CA GLU A 16 -22.48 -13.82 3.34
C GLU A 16 -22.41 -13.50 1.84
N LYS A 17 -23.16 -12.50 1.36
CA LYS A 17 -23.34 -12.30 -0.09
C LYS A 17 -22.98 -10.93 -0.61
N ALA A 18 -23.00 -9.87 0.19
CA ALA A 18 -22.82 -8.52 -0.32
C ALA A 18 -21.40 -7.97 -0.09
N ALA A 19 -20.77 -7.45 -1.13
CA ALA A 19 -19.59 -6.59 -1.00
C ALA A 19 -19.74 -5.29 -1.78
N LEU A 20 -19.18 -4.22 -1.22
CA LEU A 20 -18.95 -2.98 -1.95
C LEU A 20 -17.85 -3.20 -2.98
N GLN A 21 -18.08 -2.74 -4.20
CA GLN A 21 -17.09 -2.77 -5.27
C GLN A 21 -16.11 -1.60 -5.08
N GLN A 22 -14.96 -1.88 -4.45
CA GLN A 22 -13.92 -0.87 -4.15
C GLN A 22 -12.54 -1.36 -4.59
N GLN A 23 -11.57 -0.47 -4.81
CA GLN A 23 -10.20 -0.86 -5.18
C GLN A 23 -9.57 -1.88 -4.21
N ARG A 24 -9.78 -1.72 -2.89
CA ARG A 24 -9.28 -2.68 -1.87
C ARG A 24 -9.82 -4.11 -2.08
N SER A 25 -11.04 -4.28 -2.60
CA SER A 25 -11.60 -5.61 -2.81
C SER A 25 -11.00 -6.37 -3.99
N ARG A 26 -10.26 -5.69 -4.87
CA ARG A 26 -9.62 -6.30 -6.05
C ARG A 26 -8.16 -6.70 -5.80
N VAL A 27 -7.50 -6.08 -4.83
CA VAL A 27 -6.08 -6.35 -4.51
C VAL A 27 -5.93 -7.52 -3.56
N TYR A 28 -6.78 -7.61 -2.54
CA TYR A 28 -6.71 -8.69 -1.55
C TYR A 28 -7.60 -9.86 -1.94
N ARG A 29 -6.99 -11.03 -2.08
CA ARG A 29 -7.69 -12.28 -2.35
C ARG A 29 -8.66 -12.60 -1.21
N ARG A 30 -9.92 -12.86 -1.56
CA ARG A 30 -10.95 -13.24 -0.58
C ARG A 30 -11.08 -14.76 -0.55
N LYS A 31 -11.18 -15.32 0.65
CA LYS A 31 -11.48 -16.75 0.83
C LYS A 31 -12.89 -17.12 0.36
N VAL A 32 -13.82 -16.17 0.40
CA VAL A 32 -15.21 -16.35 -0.03
C VAL A 32 -15.57 -15.21 -0.98
N GLU A 33 -15.99 -15.57 -2.20
CA GLU A 33 -16.48 -14.59 -3.16
C GLU A 33 -17.88 -14.10 -2.78
N PRO A 34 -18.12 -12.78 -2.81
CA PRO A 34 -19.47 -12.23 -2.65
C PRO A 34 -20.37 -12.66 -3.81
N LYS A 35 -21.60 -13.08 -3.50
CA LYS A 35 -22.61 -13.41 -4.51
C LYS A 35 -23.31 -12.18 -5.10
N ILE A 36 -23.20 -11.03 -4.44
CA ILE A 36 -23.87 -9.76 -4.77
C ILE A 36 -22.86 -8.63 -4.63
N TYR A 37 -22.74 -7.83 -5.68
CA TYR A 37 -21.95 -6.59 -5.66
C TYR A 37 -22.90 -5.40 -5.61
N ILE A 38 -22.59 -4.43 -4.75
CA ILE A 38 -23.34 -3.18 -4.63
C ILE A 38 -22.43 -2.04 -5.08
N ASP A 39 -22.83 -1.38 -6.15
CA ASP A 39 -22.21 -0.14 -6.63
C ASP A 39 -22.94 1.06 -6.03
N ILE A 40 -22.19 1.89 -5.32
CA ILE A 40 -22.68 3.10 -4.64
C ILE A 40 -22.23 4.39 -5.33
N THR A 41 -21.49 4.29 -6.45
CA THR A 41 -20.89 5.45 -7.14
C THR A 41 -21.91 6.45 -7.67
N GLY A 42 -23.15 6.00 -7.94
CA GLY A 42 -24.26 6.83 -8.43
C GLY A 42 -25.08 7.55 -7.35
N ILE A 43 -24.81 7.32 -6.06
CA ILE A 43 -25.55 7.96 -4.96
C ILE A 43 -25.00 9.38 -4.75
N LYS A 44 -25.79 10.40 -5.10
CA LYS A 44 -25.37 11.81 -5.06
C LYS A 44 -25.06 12.29 -3.64
N GLU A 45 -25.80 11.81 -2.66
CA GLU A 45 -25.64 12.12 -1.23
C GLU A 45 -24.27 11.67 -0.71
N LEU A 46 -23.71 10.60 -1.28
CA LEU A 46 -22.36 10.12 -0.93
C LEU A 46 -21.24 10.94 -1.58
N ARG A 47 -21.57 11.87 -2.48
CA ARG A 47 -20.63 12.86 -3.02
C ARG A 47 -20.87 14.27 -2.50
N ALA A 48 -21.88 14.46 -1.65
CA ALA A 48 -22.22 15.77 -1.12
C ALA A 48 -21.06 16.34 -0.28
N ILE A 49 -20.75 17.61 -0.49
CA ILE A 49 -19.74 18.36 0.26
C ILE A 49 -20.47 19.52 0.94
N SER A 50 -20.24 19.70 2.23
CA SER A 50 -20.72 20.86 2.98
C SER A 50 -19.56 21.47 3.74
N THR A 51 -19.51 22.81 3.81
CA THR A 51 -18.47 23.55 4.52
C THR A 51 -19.01 24.29 5.74
N GLU A 52 -20.28 24.18 6.09
CA GLU A 52 -20.84 24.90 7.24
C GLU A 52 -21.75 23.98 8.08
N PRO A 53 -21.61 23.95 9.42
CA PRO A 53 -20.62 24.65 10.27
C PRO A 53 -19.24 23.97 10.32
N THR A 54 -19.11 22.77 9.76
CA THR A 54 -17.86 21.99 9.68
C THR A 54 -17.72 21.40 8.28
N LEU A 55 -16.50 21.05 7.89
CA LEU A 55 -16.25 20.40 6.61
C LEU A 55 -16.77 18.95 6.66
N VAL A 56 -17.76 18.65 5.83
CA VAL A 56 -18.34 17.33 5.64
C VAL A 56 -18.08 16.90 4.21
N LEU A 57 -17.41 15.76 4.05
CA LEU A 57 -17.15 15.12 2.77
C LEU A 57 -17.99 13.85 2.66
N GLY A 58 -18.65 13.67 1.53
CA GLY A 58 -19.31 12.43 1.20
C GLY A 58 -18.30 11.28 1.08
N GLY A 59 -18.70 10.07 1.51
CA GLY A 59 -17.83 8.89 1.52
C GLY A 59 -17.45 8.32 0.14
N SER A 60 -17.99 8.89 -0.94
CA SER A 60 -17.69 8.54 -2.33
C SER A 60 -17.00 9.67 -3.09
N VAL A 61 -16.59 10.75 -2.41
CA VAL A 61 -15.67 11.75 -2.97
C VAL A 61 -14.33 11.08 -3.22
N SER A 62 -13.77 11.27 -4.42
CA SER A 62 -12.46 10.72 -4.75
C SER A 62 -11.36 11.42 -3.97
N LEU A 63 -10.22 10.75 -3.77
CA LEU A 63 -9.08 11.37 -3.10
C LEU A 63 -8.57 12.61 -3.85
N THR A 64 -8.64 12.61 -5.18
CA THR A 64 -8.26 13.77 -6.03
C THR A 64 -9.17 14.97 -5.77
N GLU A 65 -10.49 14.79 -5.83
CA GLU A 65 -11.46 15.86 -5.55
C GLU A 65 -11.32 16.38 -4.11
N ALA A 66 -11.09 15.48 -3.14
CA ALA A 66 -10.85 15.88 -1.75
C ALA A 66 -9.56 16.70 -1.60
N MET A 67 -8.50 16.33 -2.30
CA MET A 67 -7.22 17.02 -2.27
C MET A 67 -7.30 18.43 -2.85
N GLU A 68 -7.95 18.60 -4.01
CA GLU A 68 -8.20 19.92 -4.61
C GLU A 68 -8.98 20.83 -3.65
N LEU A 69 -10.09 20.32 -3.12
CA LEU A 69 -10.90 21.06 -2.14
C LEU A 69 -10.10 21.42 -0.89
N PHE A 70 -9.24 20.54 -0.40
CA PHE A 70 -8.44 20.81 0.78
C PHE A 70 -7.40 21.91 0.56
N TYR A 71 -6.80 22.00 -0.63
CA TYR A 71 -5.93 23.11 -0.98
C TYR A 71 -6.71 24.43 -1.00
N ASP A 72 -7.87 24.46 -1.65
CA ASP A 72 -8.72 25.66 -1.73
C ASP A 72 -9.20 26.13 -0.35
N LEU A 73 -9.66 25.20 0.50
CA LEU A 73 -10.15 25.54 1.84
C LEU A 73 -9.03 25.98 2.78
N SER A 74 -7.79 25.54 2.55
CA SER A 74 -6.68 25.84 3.45
C SER A 74 -6.32 27.32 3.54
N GLU A 75 -6.77 28.13 2.58
CA GLU A 75 -6.64 29.59 2.62
C GLU A 75 -7.44 30.22 3.77
N LYS A 76 -8.51 29.55 4.23
CA LYS A 76 -9.33 29.99 5.36
C LYS A 76 -8.73 29.50 6.67
N THR A 77 -8.57 30.40 7.65
CA THR A 77 -7.96 30.09 8.96
C THR A 77 -8.64 28.92 9.68
N GLN A 78 -9.96 28.80 9.57
CA GLN A 78 -10.73 27.70 10.17
C GLN A 78 -10.43 26.31 9.59
N TYR A 79 -9.88 26.24 8.37
CA TYR A 79 -9.54 25.02 7.66
C TYR A 79 -8.05 24.87 7.37
N ALA A 80 -7.17 25.63 8.03
CA ALA A 80 -5.73 25.53 7.78
C ALA A 80 -5.17 24.08 7.91
N TYR A 81 -5.82 23.22 8.70
CA TYR A 81 -5.49 21.81 8.84
C TYR A 81 -5.70 20.98 7.56
N THR A 82 -6.57 21.42 6.64
CA THR A 82 -6.85 20.70 5.39
C THR A 82 -5.63 20.66 4.49
N LYS A 83 -4.74 21.66 4.55
CA LYS A 83 -3.45 21.61 3.84
C LYS A 83 -2.65 20.37 4.20
N VAL A 84 -2.54 20.07 5.49
CA VAL A 84 -1.80 18.88 5.99
C VAL A 84 -2.45 17.59 5.49
N LEU A 85 -3.78 17.57 5.35
CA LEU A 85 -4.52 16.43 4.79
C LEU A 85 -4.41 16.34 3.27
N ALA A 86 -4.42 17.46 2.55
CA ALA A 86 -4.25 17.53 1.09
C ALA A 86 -2.86 17.04 0.72
N ASP A 87 -1.87 17.61 1.42
CA ASP A 87 -0.52 17.15 1.34
C ASP A 87 -0.57 15.64 1.64
N HIS A 88 -1.09 15.15 2.79
CA HIS A 88 -1.22 13.70 3.08
C HIS A 88 -1.69 12.80 1.92
N ILE A 89 -2.74 13.23 1.24
CA ILE A 89 -3.32 12.49 0.12
C ILE A 89 -2.36 12.46 -1.07
N ASP A 90 -1.74 13.60 -1.39
CA ASP A 90 -0.67 13.68 -2.38
C ASP A 90 0.44 12.67 -2.05
N LEU A 91 0.62 12.29 -0.78
CA LEU A 91 1.77 11.51 -0.26
C LEU A 91 1.69 10.02 -0.38
N ILE A 92 0.45 9.57 -0.38
CA ILE A 92 0.16 8.23 -0.85
C ILE A 92 0.73 8.11 -2.29
N ALA A 93 1.11 9.24 -2.93
CA ALA A 93 2.20 9.41 -3.89
C ALA A 93 3.46 10.31 -3.54
N ASN A 94 3.57 11.23 -2.54
CA ASN A 94 4.77 12.02 -2.07
C ASN A 94 4.84 13.01 -0.77
N VAL A 95 5.04 12.60 0.54
CA VAL A 95 5.37 13.25 1.92
C VAL A 95 4.89 14.69 2.50
N PRO A 96 3.91 14.88 3.46
CA PRO A 96 4.12 15.25 4.88
C PRO A 96 3.23 14.66 6.04
N VAL A 97 2.64 13.46 5.95
CA VAL A 97 2.43 12.62 7.15
C VAL A 97 3.72 11.86 7.35
N ARG A 98 4.09 11.66 8.61
CA ARG A 98 5.31 10.95 8.96
C ARG A 98 5.13 9.46 8.71
N ASN A 99 5.18 9.11 7.43
CA ASN A 99 5.16 7.75 6.93
C ASN A 99 6.60 7.32 6.73
N ILE A 100 7.01 6.26 7.39
CA ILE A 100 8.25 5.57 7.07
C ILE A 100 7.88 4.37 6.22
N MET A 101 8.37 4.36 4.98
CA MET A 101 8.03 3.38 3.95
C MET A 101 9.33 2.78 3.39
N PRO A 102 9.30 1.55 2.82
CA PRO A 102 10.46 0.95 2.15
C PRO A 102 11.00 1.81 0.98
N ARG A 103 10.12 2.59 0.34
CA ARG A 103 10.44 3.55 -0.72
C ARG A 103 9.65 4.83 -0.47
N ALA A 104 10.15 5.96 -0.99
CA ALA A 104 9.56 7.28 -0.72
C ALA A 104 8.09 7.44 -1.15
N GLN A 105 7.61 6.61 -2.08
CA GLN A 105 6.29 6.72 -2.71
C GLN A 105 5.71 5.35 -3.06
N ASN A 106 4.37 5.27 -3.20
CA ASN A 106 3.66 4.09 -3.67
C ASN A 106 4.01 2.83 -2.86
N ALA A 107 4.16 2.93 -1.54
CA ALA A 107 4.44 1.78 -0.68
C ALA A 107 3.61 1.85 0.58
N HIS A 108 3.32 0.68 1.17
CA HIS A 108 2.73 0.63 2.49
C HIS A 108 3.72 1.15 3.53
N ALA A 109 3.23 1.94 4.47
CA ALA A 109 4.03 2.45 5.58
C ALA A 109 4.34 1.33 6.57
N TYR A 110 5.60 1.24 7.00
CA TYR A 110 6.00 0.48 8.18
C TYR A 110 5.36 1.07 9.43
N VAL A 111 5.45 2.41 9.57
CA VAL A 111 4.80 3.18 10.62
C VAL A 111 4.32 4.49 10.03
N ASN A 112 3.08 4.86 10.32
CA ASN A 112 2.55 6.20 10.10
C ASN A 112 2.17 6.82 11.45
N ALA A 113 2.21 8.15 11.53
CA ALA A 113 1.88 8.85 12.76
C ALA A 113 1.16 10.18 12.49
N GLY A 114 0.14 10.45 13.30
CA GLY A 114 -0.58 11.72 13.35
C GLY A 114 -0.42 12.37 14.71
N PHE A 115 -0.07 13.66 14.73
CA PHE A 115 0.13 14.41 15.96
C PHE A 115 -0.67 15.71 15.91
N LEU A 116 -1.52 15.94 16.92
CA LEU A 116 -2.28 17.17 17.10
C LEU A 116 -2.07 17.67 18.53
N MET A 117 -1.62 18.91 18.68
CA MET A 117 -1.39 19.49 19.99
C MET A 117 -1.59 21.00 19.96
N LYS A 118 -2.32 21.51 20.96
CA LYS A 118 -2.52 22.96 21.14
C LYS A 118 -1.48 23.48 22.12
N LEU A 119 -0.68 24.41 21.64
CA LEU A 119 0.38 25.07 22.40
C LEU A 119 -0.08 26.41 22.96
N SER A 120 0.57 26.84 24.04
CA SER A 120 0.42 28.18 24.62
C SER A 120 1.02 29.26 23.71
N GLU A 121 0.37 30.42 23.69
CA GLU A 121 0.78 31.57 22.85
C GLU A 121 2.03 32.28 23.38
N ASP A 122 2.39 32.06 24.64
CA ASP A 122 3.60 32.59 25.30
C ASP A 122 4.92 32.05 24.72
N GLY A 123 4.84 31.12 23.75
CA GLY A 123 6.00 30.49 23.13
C GLY A 123 6.76 29.53 24.05
N THR A 124 6.28 29.25 25.27
CA THR A 124 6.93 28.31 26.19
C THR A 124 6.81 26.86 25.69
N GLY A 125 5.92 26.58 24.75
CA GLY A 125 5.67 25.23 24.22
C GLY A 125 4.82 24.39 25.17
N LYS A 126 4.07 25.02 26.08
CA LYS A 126 3.19 24.33 27.02
C LYS A 126 1.95 23.80 26.32
N VAL A 127 1.61 22.54 26.58
CA VAL A 127 0.42 21.89 26.03
C VAL A 127 -0.81 22.32 26.83
N VAL A 128 -1.76 22.98 26.18
CA VAL A 128 -2.91 23.64 26.83
C VAL A 128 -4.11 22.70 26.96
N GLN A 129 -4.24 21.73 26.06
CA GLN A 129 -5.32 20.75 26.03
C GLN A 129 -4.76 19.35 25.76
N LYS A 130 -5.54 18.31 26.03
CA LYS A 130 -5.13 16.94 25.71
C LYS A 130 -4.71 16.83 24.22
N PRO A 131 -3.46 16.45 23.93
CA PRO A 131 -3.02 16.23 22.57
C PRO A 131 -3.58 14.91 22.04
N ASN A 132 -3.60 14.75 20.72
CA ASN A 132 -3.92 13.48 20.07
C ASN A 132 -2.66 12.96 19.39
N ILE A 133 -2.23 11.77 19.77
CA ILE A 133 -1.03 11.10 19.27
C ILE A 133 -1.45 9.71 18.81
N VAL A 134 -1.47 9.53 17.49
CA VAL A 134 -1.92 8.28 16.86
C VAL A 134 -0.82 7.68 16.01
N PHE A 135 -0.71 6.36 16.05
CA PHE A 135 0.19 5.57 15.23
C PHE A 135 -0.58 4.46 14.50
N GLY A 136 -0.17 4.17 13.27
CA GLY A 136 -0.55 2.96 12.55
C GLY A 136 0.70 2.19 12.12
N GLY A 137 0.52 0.89 11.90
CA GLY A 137 1.63 -0.04 11.64
C GLY A 137 2.36 -0.51 12.92
N ILE A 138 1.79 -0.24 14.10
CA ILE A 138 2.29 -0.78 15.38
C ILE A 138 1.59 -2.11 15.67
N ASP A 139 0.26 -2.09 15.74
CA ASP A 139 -0.58 -3.27 15.84
C ASP A 139 -1.64 -3.26 14.72
N PRO A 140 -2.50 -4.30 14.58
CA PRO A 140 -3.52 -4.36 13.53
C PRO A 140 -4.60 -3.25 13.64
N GLN A 141 -4.71 -2.60 14.80
CA GLN A 141 -5.56 -1.44 15.06
C GLN A 141 -4.73 -0.15 15.02
N PHE A 142 -5.42 0.99 15.06
CA PHE A 142 -4.73 2.28 15.24
C PHE A 142 -4.47 2.49 16.73
N LEU A 143 -3.20 2.69 17.08
CA LEU A 143 -2.78 2.93 18.46
C LEU A 143 -2.93 4.41 18.80
N HIS A 144 -3.70 4.71 19.84
CA HIS A 144 -3.69 5.99 20.52
C HIS A 144 -2.75 5.92 21.72
N ALA A 145 -1.78 6.83 21.79
CA ALA A 145 -0.79 6.90 22.88
C ALA A 145 -1.38 7.64 24.10
N ILE A 146 -2.45 7.11 24.68
CA ILE A 146 -3.30 7.76 25.68
C ILE A 146 -2.51 8.20 26.92
N ASP A 147 -1.60 7.38 27.42
CA ASP A 147 -0.78 7.67 28.59
C ASP A 147 0.23 8.76 28.28
N THR A 148 0.85 8.72 27.09
CA THR A 148 1.72 9.80 26.62
C THR A 148 0.94 11.11 26.43
N GLU A 149 -0.27 11.05 25.87
CA GLU A 149 -1.16 12.20 25.71
C GLU A 149 -1.49 12.83 27.06
N ASN A 150 -1.87 12.01 28.05
CA ASN A 150 -2.19 12.45 29.40
C ASN A 150 -0.95 13.02 30.11
N PHE A 151 0.22 12.41 29.93
CA PHE A 151 1.48 12.86 30.53
C PHE A 151 1.85 14.27 30.08
N LEU A 152 1.55 14.65 28.83
CA LEU A 152 1.95 15.93 28.24
C LEU A 152 1.08 17.11 28.67
N ILE A 153 -0.13 16.88 29.21
CA ILE A 153 -1.07 17.94 29.58
C ILE A 153 -0.42 18.91 30.58
N GLY A 154 -0.42 20.20 30.23
CA GLY A 154 0.12 21.26 31.07
C GLY A 154 1.65 21.31 31.16
N LYS A 155 2.39 20.45 30.44
CA LYS A 155 3.86 20.45 30.41
C LYS A 155 4.38 21.11 29.13
N SER A 156 5.61 21.63 29.18
CA SER A 156 6.28 22.14 27.98
C SER A 156 6.97 21.00 27.23
N VAL A 157 6.62 20.81 25.96
CA VAL A 157 7.29 19.80 25.11
C VAL A 157 8.72 20.19 24.72
N LEU A 158 9.09 21.46 24.92
CA LEU A 158 10.41 21.98 24.59
C LEU A 158 11.42 21.78 25.72
N ASP A 159 10.95 21.36 26.90
CA ASP A 159 11.81 20.94 28.01
C ASP A 159 12.35 19.52 27.76
N GLU A 160 13.67 19.37 27.80
CA GLU A 160 14.36 18.11 27.60
C GLU A 160 13.89 17.01 28.56
N LYS A 161 13.63 17.34 29.84
CA LYS A 161 13.17 16.35 30.83
C LYS A 161 11.76 15.87 30.53
N VAL A 162 10.89 16.78 30.09
CA VAL A 162 9.52 16.43 29.68
C VAL A 162 9.56 15.57 28.43
N LEU A 163 10.41 15.90 27.45
CA LEU A 163 10.57 15.11 26.23
C LEU A 163 11.10 13.71 26.51
N GLN A 164 12.11 13.57 27.37
CA GLN A 164 12.62 12.27 27.80
C GLN A 164 11.53 11.45 28.51
N GLY A 165 10.78 12.06 29.43
CA GLY A 165 9.67 11.40 30.11
C GLY A 165 8.55 10.96 29.15
N ALA A 166 8.22 11.80 28.16
CA ALA A 166 7.25 11.46 27.13
C ALA A 166 7.73 10.30 26.25
N LEU A 167 9.01 10.29 25.85
CA LEU A 167 9.61 9.18 25.08
C LEU A 167 9.68 7.88 25.87
N SER A 168 9.89 7.93 27.18
CA SER A 168 9.86 6.76 28.07
C SER A 168 8.44 6.23 28.25
N THR A 169 7.46 7.12 28.41
CA THR A 169 6.03 6.73 28.50
C THR A 169 5.58 6.08 27.20
N LEU A 170 5.91 6.71 26.07
CA LEU A 170 5.61 6.19 24.74
C LEU A 170 6.31 4.86 24.46
N ASP A 171 7.52 4.64 24.99
CA ASP A 171 8.21 3.36 24.86
C ASP A 171 7.40 2.21 25.47
N VAL A 172 6.79 2.43 26.64
CA VAL A 172 5.97 1.39 27.31
C VAL A 172 4.68 1.12 26.54
N GLU A 173 4.02 2.16 26.02
CA GLU A 173 2.78 2.04 25.24
C GLU A 173 2.97 1.33 23.90
N LEU A 174 4.11 1.57 23.23
CA LEU A 174 4.40 0.97 21.94
C LEU A 174 4.75 -0.51 22.09
N GLN A 175 3.78 -1.37 21.76
CA GLN A 175 3.90 -2.83 21.74
C GLN A 175 3.60 -3.36 20.33
N PRO A 176 4.56 -3.28 19.39
CA PRO A 176 4.32 -3.74 18.04
C PRO A 176 4.14 -5.25 17.99
N ASP A 177 3.21 -5.71 17.17
CA ASP A 177 3.04 -7.14 16.88
C ASP A 177 4.22 -7.69 16.04
N TYR A 178 4.15 -8.93 15.57
CA TYR A 178 5.07 -9.41 14.54
C TYR A 178 4.41 -10.47 13.67
N ILE A 179 4.22 -10.13 12.39
CA ILE A 179 3.68 -11.04 11.38
C ILE A 179 4.62 -10.99 10.19
N SER A 180 5.28 -12.10 9.86
CA SER A 180 6.11 -12.16 8.65
C SER A 180 5.23 -11.87 7.41
N PRO A 181 5.63 -10.98 6.48
CA PRO A 181 6.97 -10.44 6.24
C PRO A 181 7.24 -9.03 6.80
N ASP A 182 6.47 -8.57 7.80
CA ASP A 182 6.59 -7.22 8.34
C ASP A 182 7.94 -6.96 9.01
N ALA A 183 8.28 -5.68 9.15
CA ALA A 183 9.50 -5.26 9.82
C ALA A 183 9.50 -5.66 11.31
N VAL A 184 10.68 -5.97 11.83
CA VAL A 184 10.86 -6.40 13.23
C VAL A 184 10.29 -5.37 14.23
N PRO A 185 9.71 -5.82 15.36
CA PRO A 185 9.02 -4.94 16.31
C PRO A 185 9.90 -3.80 16.82
N GLU A 186 11.16 -4.08 17.12
CA GLU A 186 12.12 -3.12 17.68
C GLU A 186 12.35 -1.95 16.72
N TYR A 187 12.42 -2.25 15.42
CA TYR A 187 12.54 -1.23 14.39
C TYR A 187 11.29 -0.35 14.32
N ARG A 188 10.09 -0.95 14.29
CA ARG A 188 8.81 -0.20 14.24
C ARG A 188 8.62 0.69 15.47
N LYS A 189 8.95 0.17 16.67
CA LYS A 189 8.95 0.94 17.91
C LYS A 189 9.93 2.11 17.88
N GLY A 190 11.17 1.87 17.41
CA GLY A 190 12.17 2.90 17.23
C GLY A 190 11.73 4.00 16.25
N LEU A 191 11.09 3.61 15.14
CA LEU A 191 10.52 4.54 14.18
C LEU A 191 9.44 5.42 14.81
N ALA A 192 8.45 4.86 15.51
CA ALA A 192 7.40 5.65 16.15
C ALA A 192 7.97 6.71 17.11
N LYS A 193 8.95 6.35 17.93
CA LYS A 193 9.67 7.29 18.81
C LYS A 193 10.41 8.36 18.02
N ALA A 194 11.10 7.98 16.94
CA ALA A 194 11.81 8.93 16.08
C ALA A 194 10.84 9.91 15.37
N LEU A 195 9.66 9.44 14.94
CA LEU A 195 8.63 10.28 14.35
C LEU A 195 8.07 11.29 15.35
N PHE A 196 7.87 10.88 16.60
CA PHE A 196 7.47 11.78 17.68
C PHE A 196 8.59 12.80 18.00
N TYR A 197 9.84 12.36 18.12
CA TYR A 197 10.97 13.26 18.35
C TYR A 197 11.14 14.31 17.23
N LYS A 198 11.03 13.86 15.97
CA LYS A 198 11.00 14.75 14.80
C LYS A 198 9.88 15.79 14.88
N PHE A 199 8.76 15.48 15.54
CA PHE A 199 7.66 16.41 15.79
C PHE A 199 8.07 17.55 16.65
N ILE A 200 8.62 17.20 17.81
CA ILE A 200 9.01 18.18 18.80
C ILE A 200 10.12 19.07 18.25
N LEU A 201 11.06 18.51 17.47
CA LEU A 201 12.06 19.31 16.75
C LEU A 201 11.44 20.30 15.75
N SER A 202 10.44 19.88 14.97
CA SER A 202 9.74 20.78 14.03
C SER A 202 8.98 21.91 14.71
N LEU A 203 8.57 21.72 15.98
CA LEU A 203 7.95 22.75 16.82
C LEU A 203 9.00 23.68 17.45
N ALA A 204 10.15 23.13 17.86
CA ALA A 204 11.23 23.88 18.48
C ALA A 204 11.88 24.88 17.52
N LYS A 205 12.00 24.54 16.23
CA LYS A 205 12.62 25.37 15.18
C LYS A 205 13.93 26.00 15.66
N ALA A 206 14.04 27.33 15.66
CA ALA A 206 15.24 28.07 16.07
C ALA A 206 15.59 27.96 17.56
N LYS A 207 14.69 27.44 18.41
CA LYS A 207 14.97 27.18 19.84
C LYS A 207 15.78 25.90 20.05
N ALA A 208 15.82 25.01 19.06
CA ALA A 208 16.65 23.81 19.10
C ALA A 208 18.14 24.15 18.84
N LYS A 209 19.03 23.29 19.33
CA LYS A 209 20.47 23.36 19.00
C LYS A 209 20.64 23.28 17.48
N LYS A 210 21.51 24.13 16.90
CA LYS A 210 21.72 24.23 15.44
C LYS A 210 21.98 22.86 14.76
N SER A 211 22.69 21.96 15.43
CA SER A 211 22.98 20.61 14.92
C SER A 211 21.77 19.68 14.83
N LEU A 212 20.64 20.02 15.47
CA LEU A 212 19.43 19.20 15.55
C LEU A 212 18.29 19.72 14.66
N ILE A 213 18.39 20.95 14.15
CA ILE A 213 17.31 21.62 13.39
C ILE A 213 16.91 20.80 12.16
N SER A 214 17.88 20.29 11.41
CA SER A 214 17.64 19.47 10.21
C SER A 214 16.85 18.19 10.48
N GLY A 215 16.83 17.71 11.74
CA GLY A 215 16.03 16.57 12.14
C GLY A 215 14.53 16.82 12.07
N GLY A 216 14.09 18.07 12.22
CA GLY A 216 12.68 18.48 12.14
C GLY A 216 12.17 18.68 10.71
N ASP A 217 13.06 18.95 9.77
CA ASP A 217 12.71 19.29 8.39
C ASP A 217 12.29 18.08 7.56
N LEU A 218 11.45 18.31 6.56
CA LEU A 218 11.09 17.28 5.59
C LEU A 218 12.23 17.09 4.59
N LEU A 219 12.50 15.83 4.24
CA LEU A 219 13.47 15.50 3.21
C LEU A 219 12.88 15.89 1.85
N THR A 220 13.51 16.83 1.17
CA THR A 220 13.12 17.25 -0.18
C THR A 220 14.01 16.59 -1.21
N ARG A 221 13.39 15.93 -2.20
CA ARG A 221 14.10 15.39 -3.37
C ARG A 221 13.91 16.36 -4.53
N PRO A 222 14.97 16.99 -5.06
CA PRO A 222 14.86 17.83 -6.24
C PRO A 222 14.54 16.96 -7.48
N LEU A 223 14.06 17.61 -8.54
CA LEU A 223 13.90 16.96 -9.84
C LEU A 223 15.23 16.36 -10.30
N SER A 224 15.16 15.13 -10.85
CA SER A 224 16.35 14.45 -11.33
C SER A 224 16.90 15.15 -12.57
N SER A 225 18.22 15.32 -12.64
CA SER A 225 18.92 15.82 -13.82
C SER A 225 20.02 14.84 -14.23
N ALA A 226 20.38 14.83 -15.51
CA ALA A 226 21.41 13.96 -16.05
C ALA A 226 22.21 14.70 -17.14
N LYS A 227 23.50 14.38 -17.27
CA LYS A 227 24.38 14.84 -18.35
C LYS A 227 25.00 13.63 -19.02
N GLN A 228 24.88 13.54 -20.34
CA GLN A 228 25.48 12.48 -21.15
C GLN A 228 26.44 13.12 -22.15
N THR A 229 27.65 12.55 -22.24
CA THR A 229 28.69 12.97 -23.20
C THR A 229 29.21 11.73 -23.89
N TYR A 230 29.17 11.72 -25.23
CA TYR A 230 29.70 10.64 -26.05
C TYR A 230 30.20 11.22 -27.38
N GLU A 231 31.20 10.57 -27.97
CA GLU A 231 31.74 10.93 -29.29
C GLU A 231 31.04 10.15 -30.40
N THR A 232 30.93 10.76 -31.57
CA THR A 232 30.34 10.15 -32.77
C THR A 232 31.10 10.61 -34.01
N ASP A 233 31.15 9.76 -35.04
CA ASP A 233 31.82 10.06 -36.30
C ASP A 233 30.90 9.77 -37.48
N LYS A 234 30.52 10.82 -38.21
CA LYS A 234 29.64 10.74 -39.38
C LYS A 234 30.23 9.87 -40.51
N SER A 235 31.55 9.69 -40.56
CA SER A 235 32.20 8.89 -41.60
C SER A 235 31.87 7.40 -41.51
N VAL A 236 31.56 6.91 -40.31
CA VAL A 236 31.23 5.51 -40.03
C VAL A 236 29.75 5.30 -39.71
N TRP A 237 28.91 6.30 -39.92
CA TRP A 237 27.46 6.14 -39.75
C TRP A 237 26.93 5.11 -40.74
N PRO A 238 26.04 4.19 -40.28
CA PRO A 238 25.28 4.22 -39.03
C PRO A 238 25.93 3.53 -37.80
N LEU A 239 27.18 3.07 -37.87
CA LEU A 239 27.79 2.22 -36.84
C LEU A 239 27.83 2.85 -35.43
N ASN A 240 28.18 4.14 -35.33
CA ASN A 240 28.21 4.88 -34.05
C ASN A 240 27.19 6.04 -34.01
N GLN A 241 26.20 6.03 -34.91
CA GLN A 241 25.14 7.02 -34.91
C GLN A 241 24.20 6.76 -33.71
N PRO A 242 23.84 7.77 -32.90
CA PRO A 242 22.88 7.62 -31.82
C PRO A 242 21.45 7.58 -32.39
N VAL A 243 21.08 6.44 -32.98
CA VAL A 243 19.75 6.22 -33.56
C VAL A 243 18.79 5.78 -32.47
N PRO A 244 17.57 6.36 -32.38
CA PRO A 244 16.52 5.84 -31.51
C PRO A 244 16.23 4.37 -31.82
N LYS A 245 15.91 3.58 -30.80
CA LYS A 245 15.47 2.19 -30.98
C LYS A 245 14.32 2.16 -32.01
N LEU A 246 14.43 1.29 -33.03
CA LEU A 246 13.50 1.25 -34.15
C LEU A 246 12.05 1.06 -33.69
N GLU A 247 11.84 0.21 -32.69
CA GLU A 247 10.51 -0.10 -32.14
C GLU A 247 10.09 0.85 -31.01
N ALA A 248 10.83 1.95 -30.75
CA ALA A 248 10.49 2.87 -29.67
C ALA A 248 9.11 3.49 -29.86
N LEU A 249 8.77 3.90 -31.08
CA LEU A 249 7.46 4.48 -31.38
C LEU A 249 6.35 3.45 -31.16
N ALA A 250 6.53 2.22 -31.65
CA ALA A 250 5.58 1.12 -31.47
C ALA A 250 5.40 0.74 -29.98
N GLN A 251 6.46 0.81 -29.16
CA GLN A 251 6.38 0.59 -27.71
C GLN A 251 5.60 1.70 -27.02
N CYS A 252 5.81 2.96 -27.41
CA CYS A 252 5.12 4.11 -26.82
C CYS A 252 3.65 4.21 -27.26
N SER A 253 3.30 3.73 -28.46
CA SER A 253 1.93 3.71 -28.98
C SER A 253 1.12 2.49 -28.51
N GLY A 254 1.79 1.44 -28.02
CA GLY A 254 1.16 0.16 -27.68
C GLY A 254 0.93 -0.76 -28.89
N GLU A 255 1.57 -0.48 -30.03
CA GLU A 255 1.49 -1.29 -31.26
C GLU A 255 2.52 -2.43 -31.29
N ALA A 256 3.56 -2.36 -30.46
CA ALA A 256 4.52 -3.44 -30.33
C ALA A 256 3.84 -4.68 -29.72
N ALA A 257 3.75 -5.76 -30.49
CA ALA A 257 3.13 -7.00 -30.04
C ALA A 257 4.07 -7.79 -29.11
N TYR A 258 3.58 -8.12 -27.92
CA TYR A 258 4.18 -9.07 -26.99
C TYR A 258 3.44 -10.41 -27.03
N VAL A 259 4.00 -11.44 -26.38
CA VAL A 259 3.47 -12.81 -26.44
C VAL A 259 1.98 -12.91 -26.08
N ASN A 260 1.52 -12.13 -25.10
CA ASN A 260 0.12 -12.13 -24.66
C ASN A 260 -0.79 -11.18 -25.47
N ASP A 261 -0.25 -10.43 -26.43
CA ASP A 261 -1.04 -9.56 -27.31
C ASP A 261 -1.52 -10.29 -28.57
N HIS A 262 -1.02 -11.52 -28.78
CA HIS A 262 -1.52 -12.37 -29.86
C HIS A 262 -2.99 -12.70 -29.65
N PRO A 263 -3.83 -12.67 -30.71
CA PRO A 263 -5.22 -13.07 -30.61
C PRO A 263 -5.34 -14.52 -30.14
N ALA A 264 -6.35 -14.79 -29.33
CA ALA A 264 -6.65 -16.15 -28.90
C ALA A 264 -6.91 -17.06 -30.12
N ILE A 265 -6.24 -18.21 -30.17
CA ILE A 265 -6.39 -19.19 -31.24
C ILE A 265 -7.59 -20.10 -30.92
N PRO A 266 -8.41 -20.52 -31.90
CA PRO A 266 -9.49 -21.46 -31.65
C PRO A 266 -8.98 -22.76 -31.01
N GLY A 267 -9.52 -23.11 -29.83
CA GLY A 267 -9.08 -24.26 -29.05
C GLY A 267 -7.82 -24.02 -28.20
N GLU A 268 -7.34 -22.78 -28.10
CA GLU A 268 -6.31 -22.39 -27.14
C GLU A 268 -6.80 -22.61 -25.70
N LEU A 269 -5.89 -23.06 -24.84
CA LEU A 269 -6.18 -23.34 -23.44
C LEU A 269 -5.20 -22.57 -22.54
N PHE A 270 -5.64 -22.19 -21.34
CA PHE A 270 -4.80 -21.57 -20.32
C PHE A 270 -4.26 -22.60 -19.33
N GLY A 271 -2.95 -22.63 -19.12
CA GLY A 271 -2.32 -23.42 -18.07
C GLY A 271 -2.21 -22.66 -16.74
N ALA A 272 -2.49 -23.34 -15.63
CA ALA A 272 -2.20 -22.85 -14.29
C ALA A 272 -1.37 -23.89 -13.52
N PHE A 273 -0.28 -23.43 -12.90
CA PHE A 273 0.59 -24.28 -12.08
C PHE A 273 0.10 -24.33 -10.63
N VAL A 274 0.15 -25.50 -10.02
CA VAL A 274 0.03 -25.67 -8.57
C VAL A 274 1.43 -25.82 -8.00
N VAL A 275 1.80 -24.92 -7.09
CA VAL A 275 3.16 -24.81 -6.53
C VAL A 275 3.19 -25.28 -5.08
N THR A 276 4.32 -25.84 -4.65
CA THR A 276 4.53 -26.27 -3.26
C THR A 276 4.37 -25.11 -2.28
N THR A 277 3.68 -25.36 -1.17
CA THR A 277 3.53 -24.42 -0.06
C THR A 277 4.59 -24.60 1.04
N ILE A 278 5.45 -25.62 0.90
CA ILE A 278 6.52 -25.94 1.85
C ILE A 278 7.89 -25.90 1.18
N GLY A 279 8.92 -25.54 1.95
CA GLY A 279 10.30 -25.46 1.44
C GLY A 279 10.90 -26.83 1.09
N ARG A 280 10.61 -27.88 1.86
CA ARG A 280 11.09 -29.26 1.63
C ARG A 280 10.09 -30.28 2.14
N GLY A 281 9.71 -31.24 1.29
CA GLY A 281 8.86 -32.38 1.65
C GLY A 281 8.75 -33.39 0.51
N ASN A 282 8.12 -34.54 0.80
CA ASN A 282 7.81 -35.57 -0.20
C ASN A 282 6.31 -35.52 -0.54
N ILE A 283 5.97 -35.73 -1.81
CA ILE A 283 4.56 -35.80 -2.26
C ILE A 283 4.00 -37.17 -1.87
N SER A 284 2.98 -37.20 -1.01
CA SER A 284 2.29 -38.43 -0.62
C SER A 284 1.19 -38.83 -1.60
N GLY A 285 0.59 -37.85 -2.29
CA GLY A 285 -0.47 -38.03 -3.27
C GLY A 285 -0.98 -36.69 -3.77
N ILE A 286 -1.79 -36.74 -4.83
CA ILE A 286 -2.38 -35.57 -5.48
C ILE A 286 -3.88 -35.86 -5.70
N ASP A 287 -4.78 -35.04 -5.13
CA ASP A 287 -6.25 -35.14 -5.30
C ASP A 287 -6.81 -33.98 -6.15
N SER A 288 -7.13 -34.28 -7.41
CA SER A 288 -7.64 -33.30 -8.39
C SER A 288 -9.17 -33.18 -8.44
N LYS A 289 -9.93 -33.87 -7.57
CA LYS A 289 -11.40 -33.97 -7.71
C LYS A 289 -12.13 -32.63 -7.66
N GLU A 290 -11.76 -31.73 -6.74
CA GLU A 290 -12.43 -30.42 -6.64
C GLU A 290 -12.08 -29.50 -7.81
N ALA A 291 -10.83 -29.56 -8.30
CA ALA A 291 -10.42 -28.81 -9.48
C ALA A 291 -11.22 -29.21 -10.72
N LEU A 292 -11.48 -30.52 -10.90
CA LEU A 292 -12.26 -31.05 -12.03
C LEU A 292 -13.76 -30.73 -11.97
N LYS A 293 -14.29 -30.31 -10.82
CA LYS A 293 -15.68 -29.84 -10.70
C LYS A 293 -15.86 -28.42 -11.23
N ILE A 294 -14.78 -27.65 -11.38
CA ILE A 294 -14.84 -26.30 -11.90
C ILE A 294 -15.22 -26.38 -13.39
N PRO A 295 -16.26 -25.66 -13.84
CA PRO A 295 -16.63 -25.62 -15.25
C PRO A 295 -15.44 -25.27 -16.14
N HIS A 296 -15.32 -25.95 -17.29
CA HIS A 296 -14.29 -25.70 -18.31
C HIS A 296 -12.84 -26.04 -17.92
N VAL A 297 -12.62 -26.66 -16.75
CA VAL A 297 -11.32 -27.27 -16.42
C VAL A 297 -11.18 -28.60 -17.14
N LEU A 298 -10.11 -28.71 -17.90
CA LEU A 298 -9.64 -29.95 -18.52
C LEU A 298 -8.48 -30.49 -17.69
N ARG A 299 -8.46 -31.82 -17.48
CA ARG A 299 -7.32 -32.47 -16.83
C ARG A 299 -6.10 -32.35 -17.76
N GLY A 300 -5.09 -31.58 -17.35
CA GLY A 300 -3.77 -31.67 -17.97
C GLY A 300 -3.20 -33.07 -17.75
N ALA A 301 -2.44 -33.60 -18.71
CA ALA A 301 -1.96 -34.98 -18.74
C ALA A 301 -0.94 -35.31 -17.62
N GLY A 302 -1.38 -35.33 -16.35
CA GLY A 302 -0.64 -35.85 -15.19
C GLY A 302 -0.88 -37.35 -15.00
N GLY A 303 -0.62 -38.16 -16.03
CA GLY A 303 -0.87 -39.60 -16.00
C GLY A 303 -0.31 -40.43 -17.15
N GLY A 304 0.40 -39.81 -18.09
CA GLY A 304 1.16 -40.49 -19.12
C GLY A 304 2.39 -39.65 -19.44
N THR A 305 3.56 -40.11 -19.01
CA THR A 305 4.89 -39.81 -19.54
C THR A 305 5.00 -38.54 -20.41
N LEU A 306 4.92 -37.36 -19.80
CA LEU A 306 5.70 -36.24 -20.29
C LEU A 306 7.13 -36.56 -19.85
N ASN A 307 7.95 -37.03 -20.80
CA ASN A 307 9.36 -37.25 -20.57
C ASN A 307 10.01 -35.86 -20.44
N ILE A 308 9.99 -35.30 -19.23
CA ILE A 308 10.51 -33.96 -18.91
C ILE A 308 12.05 -33.95 -18.83
N SER A 309 12.73 -34.94 -19.41
CA SER A 309 14.19 -35.02 -19.48
C SER A 309 14.84 -33.87 -20.25
N GLY A 310 14.06 -32.96 -20.85
CA GLY A 310 14.57 -31.86 -21.68
C GLY A 310 14.19 -30.43 -21.24
N LEU A 311 13.33 -30.21 -20.24
CA LEU A 311 12.81 -28.85 -19.96
C LEU A 311 13.12 -28.29 -18.57
N CYS A 312 13.79 -29.06 -17.70
CA CYS A 312 14.28 -28.56 -16.42
C CYS A 312 15.73 -28.99 -16.15
N GLN A 313 16.67 -28.59 -17.02
CA GLN A 313 18.07 -28.46 -16.60
C GLN A 313 18.24 -27.14 -15.82
N ALA A 314 17.67 -27.10 -14.62
CA ALA A 314 18.26 -26.29 -13.56
C ALA A 314 19.21 -27.23 -12.80
N GLU A 315 20.43 -27.37 -13.32
CA GLU A 315 21.51 -28.13 -12.68
C GLU A 315 21.88 -27.51 -11.34
N ARG A 316 21.15 -27.82 -10.27
CA ARG A 316 21.69 -27.97 -8.91
C ARG A 316 20.93 -29.08 -8.20
N HIS A 317 21.54 -30.27 -8.21
CA HIS A 317 21.22 -31.42 -7.36
C HIS A 317 19.86 -32.11 -7.58
N GLY A 318 19.77 -32.93 -8.62
CA GLY A 318 19.37 -34.34 -8.51
C GLY A 318 17.99 -34.74 -7.94
N HIS A 319 16.98 -33.87 -7.95
CA HIS A 319 15.63 -34.24 -7.53
C HIS A 319 14.58 -33.92 -8.60
N ASN A 320 13.84 -34.95 -9.03
CA ASN A 320 12.72 -34.85 -9.96
C ASN A 320 11.55 -34.12 -9.27
N ALA A 321 11.23 -32.91 -9.71
CA ALA A 321 9.99 -32.24 -9.34
C ALA A 321 8.85 -32.74 -10.24
N THR A 322 7.84 -33.37 -9.65
CA THR A 322 6.57 -33.66 -10.32
C THR A 322 5.65 -32.45 -10.11
N MET A 323 5.23 -31.80 -11.19
CA MET A 323 4.26 -30.70 -11.15
C MET A 323 2.98 -31.15 -11.85
N ASP A 324 1.83 -30.97 -11.19
CA ASP A 324 0.53 -31.12 -11.84
C ASP A 324 0.11 -29.79 -12.48
N THR A 325 -0.27 -29.85 -13.74
CA THR A 325 -0.74 -28.70 -14.52
C THR A 325 -2.22 -28.87 -14.79
N PHE A 326 -3.04 -27.90 -14.37
CA PHE A 326 -4.44 -27.84 -14.74
C PHE A 326 -4.60 -26.89 -15.92
N VAL A 327 -5.46 -27.28 -16.86
CA VAL A 327 -5.66 -26.54 -18.11
C VAL A 327 -7.11 -26.12 -18.17
N VAL A 328 -7.39 -24.86 -18.54
CA VAL A 328 -8.73 -24.27 -18.59
C VAL A 328 -9.03 -23.83 -20.00
N ASP A 329 -10.24 -24.09 -20.48
CA ASP A 329 -10.68 -23.68 -21.82
C ASP A 329 -10.60 -22.16 -22.03
N GLY A 330 -10.08 -21.75 -23.20
CA GLY A 330 -9.66 -20.39 -23.54
C GLY A 330 -10.77 -19.33 -23.63
N LEU A 331 -12.04 -19.73 -23.52
CA LEU A 331 -13.18 -18.80 -23.55
C LEU A 331 -13.50 -18.15 -22.19
N HIS A 332 -12.86 -18.61 -21.10
CA HIS A 332 -13.11 -18.11 -19.75
C HIS A 332 -11.82 -17.57 -19.14
N LYS A 333 -11.93 -16.46 -18.38
CA LYS A 333 -10.79 -15.83 -17.70
C LYS A 333 -9.95 -16.89 -16.98
N PRO A 334 -8.61 -16.78 -16.99
CA PRO A 334 -7.75 -17.76 -16.34
C PRO A 334 -8.15 -17.90 -14.87
N LEU A 335 -8.29 -19.15 -14.40
CA LEU A 335 -8.65 -19.50 -13.00
C LEU A 335 -7.54 -19.17 -11.99
N ILE A 336 -6.74 -18.13 -12.26
CA ILE A 336 -5.74 -17.60 -11.34
C ILE A 336 -6.50 -17.10 -10.12
N GLY A 337 -6.50 -17.90 -9.05
CA GLY A 337 -7.12 -17.50 -7.79
C GLY A 337 -8.26 -18.40 -7.28
N HIS A 338 -8.67 -19.46 -7.99
CA HIS A 338 -9.74 -20.31 -7.49
C HIS A 338 -9.27 -21.18 -6.30
N PRO A 339 -9.96 -21.20 -5.14
CA PRO A 339 -9.51 -21.92 -3.94
C PRO A 339 -9.39 -23.44 -4.15
N ALA A 340 -10.13 -24.01 -5.11
CA ALA A 340 -10.00 -25.43 -5.48
C ALA A 340 -8.75 -25.77 -6.31
N ILE A 341 -7.92 -24.78 -6.69
CA ILE A 341 -6.60 -24.98 -7.34
C ILE A 341 -5.46 -24.83 -6.31
N GLU A 342 -5.76 -24.42 -5.07
CA GLU A 342 -4.76 -24.16 -4.01
C GLU A 342 -4.45 -25.33 -3.10
N VAL A 343 -5.06 -26.50 -3.29
CA VAL A 343 -4.85 -27.64 -2.40
C VAL A 343 -4.45 -28.87 -3.19
N LEU A 344 -3.13 -29.04 -3.34
CA LEU A 344 -2.47 -30.32 -3.58
C LEU A 344 -1.23 -30.42 -2.69
#